data_AF-A0A521YSV1-F1
#
_entry.id   AF-A0A521YSV1-F1
#
_cell.length_a   1.000
_cell.length_b   1.000
_cell.length_c   1.000
_cell.angle_alpha   90.00
_cell.angle_beta   90.00
_cell.angle_gamma   90.00
#
_symmetry.space_group_name_H-M   'P 1'
#
loop_
_entity.id
_entity.type
_entity.pdbx_description
1 polymer ?
#
loop_
_entity_poly.entity_id
_entity_poly.type
_entity_poly.pdbx_seq_one_letter_code
_entity_poly.pdbx_strand_id
1 'polypeptide(L)'
;MAISATFSAPTLSLFGDTLDNTITASRDAAGNILVNGGAVAIAGGPATVANTSLIQASGQSGNDTISLDESNGAMPAAILFGGDGNDTLTGGSGADQLFGEANDDTLFGKGGDDLLFGGSGNDTLTGGTGDDQVFGEAGDDLMIWNPGDGSDLFEGGADTDTAEVNGGNGAEVFTITANGTRVRFDRVSPAPFTLDIGTTENLVVHANGGDDTITAGNGLAALIALTLDGGAGNDTITGGDGADLLIGGSGNDIVTGGRGNDTALLGDDDDTFIWNPGDGSDTVEGQAGSDTLVFNGANIAENIDISANGSRVRFTRDVANITMDLNGMETIAFHALGGADTITVNDLTGTDVRQVTIDLAASGGAGDGAADTVIVNGTAGA
;
A
#
# COMPACT_ATOMS: atom_id res chain seq x y z
N MET A 1 -32.91 27.20 -3.31
CA MET A 1 -32.99 28.45 -2.53
C MET A 1 -31.78 28.42 -1.63
N ALA A 2 -30.72 29.09 -2.08
CA ALA A 2 -29.51 29.53 -1.40
C ALA A 2 -29.26 28.96 0.00
N ILE A 3 -28.11 28.29 0.11
CA ILE A 3 -27.37 28.00 1.35
C ILE A 3 -27.71 29.01 2.46
N SER A 4 -28.04 28.47 3.63
CA SER A 4 -28.39 29.27 4.81
C SER A 4 -27.33 29.13 5.91
N ALA A 5 -27.14 30.18 6.70
CA ALA A 5 -26.19 30.20 7.80
C ALA A 5 -26.80 30.84 9.06
N THR A 6 -26.70 30.15 10.19
CA THR A 6 -27.20 30.62 11.49
C THR A 6 -26.13 30.42 12.55
N PHE A 7 -25.81 31.48 13.29
CA PHE A 7 -24.91 31.44 14.43
C PHE A 7 -25.69 31.49 15.74
N SER A 8 -25.51 30.47 16.56
CA SER A 8 -25.97 30.39 17.93
C SER A 8 -24.79 29.99 18.80
N ALA A 9 -24.12 30.97 19.39
CA ALA A 9 -22.84 30.76 20.04
C ALA A 9 -22.88 29.57 21.03
N PRO A 10 -21.91 28.64 20.96
CA PRO A 10 -20.67 28.73 20.18
C PRO A 10 -20.70 28.03 18.81
N THR A 11 -21.87 27.74 18.24
CA THR A 11 -22.01 26.95 17.01
C THR A 11 -22.46 27.80 15.82
N LEU A 12 -21.79 27.63 14.67
CA LEU A 12 -22.23 28.11 13.37
C LEU A 12 -22.80 26.94 12.57
N SER A 13 -24.08 27.00 12.20
CA SER A 13 -24.74 25.97 11.39
C SER A 13 -24.97 26.47 9.96
N LEU A 14 -24.56 25.66 8.98
CA LEU A 14 -24.66 25.90 7.55
C LEU A 14 -25.50 24.78 6.93
N PHE A 15 -26.47 25.15 6.08
CA PHE A 15 -27.34 24.17 5.42
C PHE A 15 -27.45 24.50 3.94
N GLY A 16 -27.24 23.49 3.12
CA GLY A 16 -27.52 23.48 1.70
C GLY A 16 -29.02 23.43 1.37
N ASP A 17 -29.34 22.99 0.16
CA ASP A 17 -30.63 22.52 -0.30
C ASP A 17 -30.49 21.17 -1.02
N THR A 18 -31.52 20.70 -1.73
CA THR A 18 -31.52 19.36 -2.34
C THR A 18 -30.87 19.34 -3.73
N LEU A 19 -29.97 20.29 -4.01
CA LEU A 19 -29.25 20.42 -5.27
C LEU A 19 -27.77 20.49 -4.93
N ASP A 20 -26.92 20.25 -5.93
CA ASP A 20 -25.48 20.47 -5.82
C ASP A 20 -25.16 21.86 -5.24
N ASN A 21 -24.46 21.88 -4.11
CA ASN A 21 -24.09 23.07 -3.37
C ASN A 21 -22.58 23.19 -3.25
N THR A 22 -22.14 24.43 -3.08
CA THR A 22 -20.77 24.72 -2.68
C THR A 22 -20.84 25.55 -1.41
N ILE A 23 -20.47 24.95 -0.28
CA ILE A 23 -20.49 25.55 1.04
C ILE A 23 -19.04 25.69 1.52
N THR A 24 -18.53 26.91 1.54
CA THR A 24 -17.19 27.20 2.06
C THR A 24 -17.29 28.10 3.28
N ALA A 25 -16.83 27.61 4.43
CA ALA A 25 -16.59 28.45 5.59
C ALA A 25 -15.12 28.88 5.60
N SER A 26 -14.89 30.19 5.67
CA SER A 26 -13.53 30.76 5.71
C SER A 26 -13.46 31.84 6.78
N ARG A 27 -12.30 32.47 6.93
CA ARG A 27 -12.13 33.64 7.79
C ARG A 27 -11.46 34.80 7.07
N ASP A 28 -11.79 36.01 7.49
CA ASP A 28 -11.01 37.19 7.13
C ASP A 28 -9.80 37.38 8.06
N ALA A 29 -8.94 38.36 7.73
CA ALA A 29 -7.76 38.69 8.54
C ALA A 29 -8.09 39.16 9.96
N ALA A 30 -9.32 39.62 10.23
CA ALA A 30 -9.77 40.01 11.56
C ALA A 30 -10.34 38.81 12.36
N GLY A 31 -10.46 37.64 11.74
CA GLY A 31 -11.02 36.43 12.35
C GLY A 31 -12.54 36.35 12.33
N ASN A 32 -13.22 37.18 11.54
CA ASN A 32 -14.64 36.99 11.27
C ASN A 32 -14.82 35.80 10.34
N ILE A 33 -15.76 34.91 10.66
CA ILE A 33 -16.09 33.77 9.81
C ILE A 33 -17.01 34.26 8.69
N LEU A 34 -16.69 33.85 7.47
CA LEU A 34 -17.42 34.16 6.25
C LEU A 34 -17.96 32.86 5.64
N VAL A 35 -19.17 32.91 5.09
CA VAL A 35 -19.76 31.79 4.35
C VAL A 35 -19.82 32.18 2.88
N ASN A 36 -19.20 31.36 2.02
CA ASN A 36 -18.99 31.60 0.59
C ASN A 36 -18.40 32.99 0.32
N GLY A 37 -17.32 33.33 1.03
CA GLY A 37 -16.68 34.65 0.94
C GLY A 37 -17.56 35.82 1.40
N GLY A 38 -18.59 35.55 2.20
CA GLY A 38 -19.55 36.53 2.69
C GLY A 38 -20.78 36.73 1.81
N ALA A 39 -20.94 35.92 0.74
CA ALA A 39 -22.14 35.94 -0.10
C ALA A 39 -23.39 35.43 0.64
N VAL A 40 -23.20 34.55 1.64
CA VAL A 40 -24.27 34.05 2.51
C VAL A 40 -24.22 34.80 3.83
N ALA A 41 -25.31 35.49 4.17
CA ALA A 41 -25.43 36.23 5.42
C ALA A 41 -25.64 35.28 6.60
N ILE A 42 -24.90 35.48 7.69
CA ILE A 42 -25.04 34.72 8.93
C ILE A 42 -26.09 35.37 9.81
N ALA A 43 -27.18 34.64 10.10
CA ALA A 43 -28.21 35.07 11.06
C ALA A 43 -27.74 34.84 12.51
N GLY A 44 -28.21 35.64 13.48
CA GLY A 44 -27.93 35.41 14.91
C GLY A 44 -26.72 36.17 15.50
N GLY A 45 -25.98 36.91 14.67
CA GLY A 45 -24.88 37.77 15.09
C GLY A 45 -23.56 37.43 14.39
N PRO A 46 -22.48 38.20 14.62
CA PRO A 46 -21.19 37.94 13.99
C PRO A 46 -20.55 36.67 14.56
N ALA A 47 -20.34 35.68 13.70
CA ALA A 47 -19.49 34.53 13.98
C ALA A 47 -18.01 34.92 13.75
N THR A 48 -17.15 34.51 14.66
CA THR A 48 -15.70 34.72 14.62
C THR A 48 -15.01 33.46 15.12
N VAL A 49 -13.75 33.26 14.76
CA VAL A 49 -12.96 32.13 15.30
C VAL A 49 -12.78 32.20 16.81
N ALA A 50 -12.96 33.37 17.44
CA ALA A 50 -12.83 33.54 18.88
C ALA A 50 -14.10 33.18 19.67
N ASN A 51 -15.28 33.18 19.03
CA ASN A 51 -16.56 32.89 19.68
C ASN A 51 -17.30 31.68 19.09
N THR A 52 -16.67 31.00 18.13
CA THR A 52 -17.19 29.79 17.47
C THR A 52 -16.27 28.64 17.83
N SER A 53 -16.80 27.63 18.51
CA SER A 53 -16.06 26.40 18.82
C SER A 53 -16.40 25.25 17.87
N LEU A 54 -17.50 25.36 17.12
CA LEU A 54 -17.94 24.34 16.19
C LEU A 54 -18.59 24.97 14.96
N ILE A 55 -18.22 24.47 13.79
CA ILE A 55 -18.92 24.70 12.54
C ILE A 55 -19.65 23.40 12.18
N GLN A 56 -20.94 23.46 11.91
CA GLN A 56 -21.71 22.32 11.43
C GLN A 56 -22.23 22.65 10.03
N ALA A 57 -21.92 21.83 9.03
CA ALA A 57 -22.36 22.03 7.66
C ALA A 57 -23.02 20.77 7.10
N SER A 58 -24.12 20.92 6.36
CA SER A 58 -24.84 19.82 5.73
C SER A 58 -25.23 20.17 4.31
N GLY A 59 -24.91 19.28 3.36
CA GLY A 59 -25.29 19.35 1.95
C GLY A 59 -26.77 19.02 1.76
N GLN A 60 -27.16 17.82 2.22
CA GLN A 60 -28.49 17.16 2.14
C GLN A 60 -28.62 16.21 0.96
N SER A 61 -28.80 16.73 -0.26
CA SER A 61 -28.94 15.88 -1.44
C SER A 61 -28.31 16.58 -2.63
N GLY A 62 -27.88 15.80 -3.61
CA GLY A 62 -27.12 16.33 -4.75
C GLY A 62 -25.62 16.22 -4.46
N ASN A 63 -24.81 16.57 -5.44
CA ASN A 63 -23.36 16.41 -5.30
C ASN A 63 -22.79 17.71 -4.73
N ASP A 64 -22.49 17.69 -3.45
CA ASP A 64 -22.11 18.83 -2.64
C ASP A 64 -20.60 18.94 -2.47
N THR A 65 -20.12 20.18 -2.37
CA THR A 65 -18.75 20.48 -1.97
C THR A 65 -18.79 21.32 -0.71
N ILE A 66 -18.30 20.77 0.40
CA ILE A 66 -18.30 21.43 1.70
C ILE A 66 -16.85 21.55 2.18
N SER A 67 -16.39 22.77 2.45
CA SER A 67 -14.98 23.00 2.79
C SER A 67 -14.75 24.07 3.87
N LEU A 68 -13.74 23.83 4.70
CA LEU A 68 -13.07 24.86 5.50
C LEU A 68 -11.89 25.43 4.71
N ASP A 69 -11.92 26.74 4.44
CA ASP A 69 -10.80 27.44 3.79
C ASP A 69 -9.95 28.17 4.85
N GLU A 70 -8.75 27.63 5.07
CA GLU A 70 -7.77 28.13 6.04
C GLU A 70 -6.68 29.03 5.42
N SER A 71 -6.89 29.56 4.21
CA SER A 71 -5.94 30.48 3.56
C SER A 71 -5.61 31.72 4.40
N ASN A 72 -6.51 32.11 5.32
CA ASN A 72 -6.30 33.21 6.28
C ASN A 72 -6.08 32.72 7.73
N GLY A 73 -5.69 31.45 7.90
CA GLY A 73 -5.34 30.79 9.15
C GLY A 73 -6.39 29.79 9.65
N ALA A 74 -6.05 29.13 10.75
CA ALA A 74 -6.83 28.05 11.35
C ALA A 74 -8.30 28.40 11.60
N MET A 75 -9.17 27.42 11.35
CA MET A 75 -10.61 27.43 11.59
C MET A 75 -10.96 26.57 12.83
N PRO A 76 -12.13 26.80 13.46
CA PRO A 76 -12.64 25.91 14.49
C PRO A 76 -12.94 24.52 13.93
N ALA A 77 -12.98 23.51 14.82
CA ALA A 77 -13.43 22.17 14.49
C ALA A 77 -14.80 22.18 13.81
N ALA A 78 -15.04 21.18 12.96
CA ALA A 78 -16.24 21.03 12.18
C ALA A 78 -16.87 19.65 12.27
N ILE A 79 -18.18 19.64 12.00
CA ILE A 79 -18.93 18.44 11.66
C ILE A 79 -19.54 18.68 10.28
N LEU A 80 -19.10 17.90 9.29
CA LEU A 80 -19.52 18.01 7.90
C LEU A 80 -20.35 16.78 7.53
N PHE A 81 -21.52 17.01 6.94
CA PHE A 81 -22.41 15.98 6.41
C PHE A 81 -22.58 16.21 4.92
N GLY A 82 -22.20 15.23 4.09
CA GLY A 82 -22.47 15.22 2.66
C GLY A 82 -23.97 15.13 2.41
N GLY A 83 -24.52 13.93 2.59
CA GLY A 83 -25.93 13.66 2.36
C GLY A 83 -26.11 12.54 1.34
N ASP A 84 -27.18 12.65 0.55
CA ASP A 84 -27.34 11.81 -0.64
C ASP A 84 -26.57 12.43 -1.81
N GLY A 85 -25.63 11.72 -2.42
CA GLY A 85 -24.94 12.21 -3.61
C GLY A 85 -23.44 11.95 -3.53
N ASN A 86 -22.73 12.25 -4.61
CA ASN A 86 -21.28 12.09 -4.61
C ASN A 86 -20.65 13.40 -4.13
N ASP A 87 -20.28 13.45 -2.85
CA ASP A 87 -19.89 14.66 -2.15
C ASP A 87 -18.38 14.78 -2.01
N THR A 88 -17.93 16.01 -1.78
CA THR A 88 -16.55 16.31 -1.41
C THR A 88 -16.51 17.13 -0.14
N LEU A 89 -15.97 16.54 0.91
CA LEU A 89 -15.88 17.14 2.23
C LEU A 89 -14.41 17.44 2.56
N THR A 90 -14.13 18.66 3.01
CA THR A 90 -12.78 19.08 3.41
C THR A 90 -12.84 19.78 4.76
N GLY A 91 -12.25 19.14 5.77
CA GLY A 91 -11.98 19.69 7.08
C GLY A 91 -10.90 20.78 7.07
N GLY A 92 -10.41 21.12 8.25
CA GLY A 92 -9.46 22.18 8.52
C GLY A 92 -8.32 21.71 9.41
N SER A 93 -7.84 22.57 10.30
CA SER A 93 -6.76 22.25 11.25
C SER A 93 -7.26 21.86 12.65
N GLY A 94 -8.58 21.69 12.80
CA GLY A 94 -9.22 21.26 14.04
C GLY A 94 -9.56 19.77 13.97
N ALA A 95 -9.85 19.16 15.13
CA ALA A 95 -10.35 17.78 15.18
C ALA A 95 -11.78 17.72 14.63
N ASP A 96 -11.91 17.30 13.39
CA ASP A 96 -13.13 17.35 12.59
C ASP A 96 -13.84 15.99 12.55
N GLN A 97 -15.14 16.03 12.24
CA GLN A 97 -15.93 14.83 11.93
C GLN A 97 -16.55 14.99 10.55
N LEU A 98 -16.23 14.07 9.66
CA LEU A 98 -16.72 14.07 8.28
C LEU A 98 -17.57 12.82 8.06
N PHE A 99 -18.77 13.01 7.53
CA PHE A 99 -19.73 11.95 7.19
C PHE A 99 -20.11 12.12 5.72
N GLY A 100 -19.64 11.22 4.84
CA GLY A 100 -20.05 11.19 3.44
C GLY A 100 -21.54 10.88 3.32
N GLU A 101 -21.96 9.83 4.01
CA GLU A 101 -23.33 9.29 4.08
C GLU A 101 -23.67 8.36 2.90
N ALA A 102 -24.26 8.83 1.81
CA ALA A 102 -24.72 7.93 0.75
C ALA A 102 -24.20 8.32 -0.62
N ASN A 103 -23.77 7.31 -1.39
CA ASN A 103 -23.06 7.37 -2.66
C ASN A 103 -21.55 7.58 -2.50
N ASP A 104 -20.84 7.74 -3.62
CA ASP A 104 -19.38 7.68 -3.64
C ASP A 104 -18.79 9.06 -3.29
N ASP A 105 -18.23 9.17 -2.09
CA ASP A 105 -17.78 10.42 -1.49
C ASP A 105 -16.25 10.56 -1.48
N THR A 106 -15.78 11.80 -1.30
CA THR A 106 -14.36 12.10 -1.08
C THR A 106 -14.19 12.95 0.17
N LEU A 107 -13.50 12.42 1.17
CA LEU A 107 -13.33 13.03 2.48
C LEU A 107 -11.85 13.36 2.75
N PHE A 108 -11.57 14.61 3.13
CA PHE A 108 -10.26 15.08 3.55
C PHE A 108 -10.34 15.69 4.96
N GLY A 109 -9.76 15.04 5.97
CA GLY A 109 -9.69 15.59 7.34
C GLY A 109 -8.81 16.84 7.43
N LYS A 110 -7.64 16.76 6.78
CA LYS A 110 -6.55 17.75 6.72
C LYS A 110 -5.64 17.71 7.94
N GLY A 111 -5.97 18.42 9.00
CA GLY A 111 -5.08 18.55 10.14
C GLY A 111 -5.85 18.50 11.45
N GLY A 112 -5.30 17.81 12.44
CA GLY A 112 -6.03 17.52 13.67
C GLY A 112 -6.27 16.02 13.78
N ASP A 113 -6.82 15.58 14.91
CA ASP A 113 -7.17 14.17 15.11
C ASP A 113 -8.62 14.00 14.65
N ASP A 114 -8.81 13.56 13.42
CA ASP A 114 -10.08 13.56 12.72
C ASP A 114 -10.81 12.20 12.80
N LEU A 115 -12.12 12.26 12.52
CA LEU A 115 -12.98 11.09 12.42
C LEU A 115 -13.74 11.13 11.10
N LEU A 116 -13.44 10.20 10.21
CA LEU A 116 -14.00 10.11 8.87
C LEU A 116 -14.87 8.86 8.75
N PHE A 117 -16.11 9.02 8.27
CA PHE A 117 -17.02 7.95 7.88
C PHE A 117 -17.41 8.14 6.42
N GLY A 118 -17.08 7.16 5.57
CA GLY A 118 -17.48 7.14 4.16
C GLY A 118 -18.99 7.00 4.07
N GLY A 119 -19.49 5.84 4.49
CA GLY A 119 -20.92 5.57 4.56
C GLY A 119 -21.27 4.43 3.62
N SER A 120 -22.22 4.65 2.71
CA SER A 120 -22.53 3.67 1.67
C SER A 120 -22.08 4.17 0.33
N GLY A 121 -21.39 3.35 -0.46
CA GLY A 121 -20.79 3.80 -1.71
C GLY A 121 -19.32 3.45 -1.72
N ASN A 122 -18.63 3.74 -2.81
CA ASN A 122 -17.19 3.50 -2.89
C ASN A 122 -16.45 4.81 -2.59
N ASP A 123 -16.04 4.98 -1.35
CA ASP A 123 -15.56 6.24 -0.83
C ASP A 123 -14.03 6.36 -0.93
N THR A 124 -13.54 7.61 -0.99
CA THR A 124 -12.10 7.91 -0.89
C THR A 124 -11.84 8.79 0.33
N LEU A 125 -11.03 8.29 1.25
CA LEU A 125 -10.83 8.92 2.55
C LEU A 125 -9.35 9.19 2.82
N THR A 126 -9.04 10.40 3.28
CA THR A 126 -7.69 10.79 3.72
C THR A 126 -7.80 11.60 5.00
N GLY A 127 -7.27 11.07 6.11
CA GLY A 127 -7.23 11.77 7.39
C GLY A 127 -6.35 13.01 7.30
N GLY A 128 -5.06 12.82 7.03
CA GLY A 128 -4.09 13.89 6.90
C GLY A 128 -3.15 13.93 8.09
N THR A 129 -2.75 15.13 8.52
CA THR A 129 -1.81 15.26 9.64
C THR A 129 -2.53 15.17 10.98
N GLY A 130 -2.08 14.30 11.87
CA GLY A 130 -2.74 14.05 13.16
C GLY A 130 -2.99 12.55 13.29
N ASP A 131 -3.53 12.11 14.43
CA ASP A 131 -3.81 10.69 14.63
C ASP A 131 -5.31 10.45 14.33
N ASP A 132 -5.60 9.97 13.13
CA ASP A 132 -6.95 9.93 12.57
C ASP A 132 -7.62 8.55 12.72
N GLN A 133 -8.96 8.55 12.69
CA GLN A 133 -9.75 7.33 12.56
C GLN A 133 -10.59 7.41 11.30
N VAL A 134 -10.40 6.44 10.40
CA VAL A 134 -11.02 6.40 9.09
C VAL A 134 -11.81 5.11 8.93
N PHE A 135 -13.09 5.24 8.62
CA PHE A 135 -14.04 4.14 8.43
C PHE A 135 -14.66 4.24 7.04
N GLY A 136 -14.45 3.23 6.19
CA GLY A 136 -15.11 3.14 4.88
C GLY A 136 -16.61 2.85 5.01
N GLU A 137 -16.94 1.89 5.88
CA GLU A 137 -18.28 1.34 6.14
C GLU A 137 -18.77 0.34 5.07
N ALA A 138 -19.50 0.75 4.04
CA ALA A 138 -20.10 -0.19 3.09
C ALA A 138 -19.81 0.21 1.64
N GLY A 139 -19.10 -0.65 0.93
CA GLY A 139 -18.72 -0.47 -0.46
C GLY A 139 -17.26 -0.83 -0.64
N ASP A 140 -16.71 -0.63 -1.83
CA ASP A 140 -15.28 -0.87 -2.04
C ASP A 140 -14.52 0.45 -1.81
N ASP A 141 -14.05 0.66 -0.58
CA ASP A 141 -13.49 1.94 -0.13
C ASP A 141 -11.97 2.04 -0.30
N LEU A 142 -11.48 3.26 -0.49
CA LEU A 142 -10.06 3.60 -0.57
C LEU A 142 -9.66 4.54 0.57
N MET A 143 -8.85 4.05 1.49
CA MET A 143 -8.29 4.83 2.61
C MET A 143 -6.81 5.09 2.35
N ILE A 144 -6.42 6.36 2.32
CA ILE A 144 -5.09 6.79 1.86
C ILE A 144 -4.31 7.40 3.01
N TRP A 145 -3.09 6.93 3.20
CA TRP A 145 -2.07 7.52 4.05
C TRP A 145 -0.97 8.16 3.20
N ASN A 146 -0.59 9.41 3.48
CA ASN A 146 0.41 10.17 2.71
C ASN A 146 1.60 10.63 3.56
N PRO A 147 2.75 11.00 2.92
CA PRO A 147 3.90 11.50 3.66
C PRO A 147 3.58 12.77 4.46
N GLY A 148 3.67 12.66 5.78
CA GLY A 148 3.39 13.76 6.71
C GLY A 148 2.17 13.51 7.59
N ASP A 149 1.35 12.53 7.21
CA ASP A 149 0.23 12.04 8.01
C ASP A 149 0.74 11.40 9.32
N GLY A 150 -0.15 11.30 10.31
CA GLY A 150 0.20 10.79 11.64
C GLY A 150 0.01 9.28 11.78
N SER A 151 -0.31 8.85 13.00
CA SER A 151 -0.60 7.44 13.28
C SER A 151 -2.10 7.21 13.29
N ASP A 152 -2.57 6.44 12.30
CA ASP A 152 -3.99 6.35 12.03
C ASP A 152 -4.55 4.94 12.29
N LEU A 153 -5.87 4.86 12.28
CA LEU A 153 -6.64 3.63 12.29
C LEU A 153 -7.54 3.59 11.07
N PHE A 154 -7.44 2.52 10.27
CA PHE A 154 -8.30 2.27 9.11
C PHE A 154 -9.21 1.05 9.38
N GLU A 155 -10.50 1.23 9.18
CA GLU A 155 -11.48 0.14 9.06
C GLU A 155 -12.13 0.24 7.68
N GLY A 156 -11.98 -0.80 6.84
CA GLY A 156 -12.70 -0.89 5.58
C GLY A 156 -14.20 -1.08 5.83
N GLY A 157 -14.60 -2.30 6.16
CA GLY A 157 -15.94 -2.58 6.63
C GLY A 157 -16.56 -3.77 5.91
N ALA A 158 -17.64 -3.52 5.17
CA ALA A 158 -18.26 -4.50 4.30
C ALA A 158 -17.78 -4.30 2.86
N ASP A 159 -17.78 -5.39 2.09
CA ASP A 159 -17.27 -5.45 0.71
C ASP A 159 -15.74 -5.46 0.65
N THR A 160 -15.08 -4.92 -0.38
CA THR A 160 -13.61 -5.10 -0.57
C THR A 160 -12.88 -3.77 -0.52
N ASP A 161 -12.15 -3.57 0.58
CA ASP A 161 -11.52 -2.28 0.86
C ASP A 161 -10.02 -2.29 0.59
N THR A 162 -9.48 -1.09 0.36
CA THR A 162 -8.04 -0.87 0.12
C THR A 162 -7.49 0.19 1.05
N ALA A 163 -6.43 -0.18 1.78
CA ALA A 163 -5.53 0.76 2.42
C ALA A 163 -4.37 1.06 1.46
N GLU A 164 -4.19 2.32 1.09
CA GLU A 164 -3.09 2.79 0.26
C GLU A 164 -2.10 3.60 1.12
N VAL A 165 -0.83 3.23 1.09
CA VAL A 165 0.24 3.93 1.80
C VAL A 165 1.24 4.48 0.80
N ASN A 166 1.36 5.81 0.77
CA ASN A 166 2.31 6.52 -0.07
C ASN A 166 3.55 6.93 0.73
N GLY A 167 4.71 6.42 0.31
CA GLY A 167 6.05 6.75 0.78
C GLY A 167 6.57 8.08 0.23
N GLY A 168 7.75 8.48 0.68
CA GLY A 168 8.41 9.73 0.36
C GLY A 168 9.26 9.68 -0.93
N ASN A 169 10.36 10.43 -0.94
CA ASN A 169 11.33 10.44 -2.06
C ASN A 169 12.76 10.15 -1.56
N GLY A 170 12.90 9.58 -0.37
CA GLY A 170 14.20 9.17 0.13
C GLY A 170 14.05 7.97 1.04
N ALA A 171 15.14 7.23 1.22
CA ALA A 171 15.16 5.93 1.88
C ALA A 171 14.31 5.81 3.17
N GLU A 172 13.41 4.85 3.14
CA GLU A 172 12.42 4.52 4.14
C GLU A 172 12.47 3.03 4.49
N VAL A 173 12.05 2.72 5.72
CA VAL A 173 12.00 1.34 6.19
C VAL A 173 10.59 1.08 6.72
N PHE A 174 9.88 0.17 6.07
CA PHE A 174 8.52 -0.21 6.38
C PHE A 174 8.46 -1.66 6.88
N THR A 175 7.59 -1.91 7.85
CA THR A 175 7.28 -3.27 8.32
C THR A 175 5.78 -3.50 8.37
N ILE A 176 5.34 -4.68 7.92
CA ILE A 176 3.94 -5.09 7.91
C ILE A 176 3.83 -6.34 8.78
N THR A 177 3.03 -6.29 9.83
CA THR A 177 2.97 -7.37 10.83
C THR A 177 1.54 -7.70 11.24
N ALA A 178 1.25 -9.00 11.37
CA ALA A 178 -0.02 -9.44 11.96
C ALA A 178 -0.08 -9.06 13.45
N ASN A 179 -1.20 -8.45 13.85
CA ASN A 179 -1.46 -8.01 15.22
C ASN A 179 -2.84 -8.54 15.68
N GLY A 180 -2.90 -9.84 15.95
CA GLY A 180 -4.16 -10.51 16.30
C GLY A 180 -5.02 -10.72 15.05
N THR A 181 -6.17 -10.04 14.97
CA THR A 181 -7.07 -10.06 13.80
C THR A 181 -6.90 -8.83 12.92
N ARG A 182 -5.85 -8.06 13.15
CA ARG A 182 -5.56 -6.78 12.50
C ARG A 182 -4.17 -6.81 11.90
N VAL A 183 -3.86 -5.85 11.04
CA VAL A 183 -2.53 -5.64 10.47
C VAL A 183 -1.97 -4.35 11.02
N ARG A 184 -0.70 -4.40 11.43
CA ARG A 184 0.06 -3.21 11.82
C ARG A 184 1.07 -2.90 10.74
N PHE A 185 0.94 -1.74 10.13
CA PHE A 185 1.92 -1.16 9.23
C PHE A 185 2.72 -0.10 9.99
N ASP A 186 4.04 -0.20 9.98
CA ASP A 186 4.93 0.79 10.61
C ASP A 186 5.93 1.31 9.59
N ARG A 187 6.17 2.63 9.61
CA ARG A 187 7.47 3.15 9.17
C ARG A 187 8.42 3.16 10.36
N VAL A 188 9.57 2.51 10.22
CA VAL A 188 10.63 2.44 11.24
C VAL A 188 11.61 3.61 11.12
N SER A 189 11.86 4.08 9.89
CA SER A 189 12.78 5.17 9.56
C SER A 189 12.28 5.89 8.31
N PRO A 190 12.47 7.23 8.16
CA PRO A 190 13.20 8.14 9.06
C PRO A 190 12.35 8.71 10.21
N ALA A 191 11.04 8.85 10.04
CA ALA A 191 10.11 9.36 11.04
C ALA A 191 9.04 8.29 11.33
N PRO A 192 9.04 7.67 12.52
CA PRO A 192 8.11 6.57 12.78
C PRO A 192 6.66 7.00 12.84
N PHE A 193 5.79 6.18 12.25
CA PHE A 193 4.35 6.19 12.45
C PHE A 193 3.85 4.75 12.51
N THR A 194 2.63 4.58 13.01
CA THR A 194 1.92 3.30 12.97
C THR A 194 0.56 3.51 12.33
N LEU A 195 0.20 2.64 11.39
CA LEU A 195 -1.14 2.51 10.86
C LEU A 195 -1.73 1.18 11.33
N ASP A 196 -2.86 1.25 12.02
CA ASP A 196 -3.60 0.08 12.53
C ASP A 196 -4.77 -0.26 11.60
N ILE A 197 -4.59 -1.30 10.79
CA ILE A 197 -5.51 -1.70 9.73
C ILE A 197 -6.40 -2.85 10.22
N GLY A 198 -7.70 -2.63 10.19
CA GLY A 198 -8.71 -3.56 10.65
C GLY A 198 -9.34 -4.38 9.54
N THR A 199 -10.64 -4.15 9.29
CA THR A 199 -11.45 -4.89 8.30
C THR A 199 -11.18 -4.45 6.86
N THR A 200 -9.91 -4.36 6.47
CA THR A 200 -9.48 -3.98 5.12
C THR A 200 -8.78 -5.15 4.46
N GLU A 201 -9.20 -5.51 3.25
CA GLU A 201 -8.75 -6.74 2.58
C GLU A 201 -7.49 -6.55 1.74
N ASN A 202 -7.18 -5.33 1.30
CA ASN A 202 -6.02 -5.03 0.47
C ASN A 202 -5.14 -3.95 1.11
N LEU A 203 -3.83 -4.15 1.05
CA LEU A 203 -2.83 -3.14 1.36
C LEU A 203 -1.95 -2.92 0.15
N VAL A 204 -1.98 -1.70 -0.35
CA VAL A 204 -1.12 -1.21 -1.43
C VAL A 204 -0.09 -0.26 -0.83
N VAL A 205 1.18 -0.52 -1.08
CA VAL A 205 2.30 0.30 -0.59
C VAL A 205 3.09 0.80 -1.77
N HIS A 206 3.20 2.11 -1.91
CA HIS A 206 4.06 2.77 -2.89
C HIS A 206 5.20 3.45 -2.15
N ALA A 207 6.39 2.84 -2.09
CA ALA A 207 7.55 3.47 -1.44
C ALA A 207 8.08 4.69 -2.23
N ASN A 208 7.71 4.80 -3.50
CA ASN A 208 7.92 5.94 -4.40
C ASN A 208 9.37 6.15 -4.80
N GLY A 209 10.22 6.69 -3.94
CA GLY A 209 11.63 6.83 -4.30
C GLY A 209 12.54 6.89 -3.10
N GLY A 210 13.79 6.48 -3.29
CA GLY A 210 14.69 6.17 -2.19
C GLY A 210 15.19 4.75 -2.35
N ASP A 211 16.23 4.39 -1.59
CA ASP A 211 16.59 2.97 -1.43
C ASP A 211 15.79 2.46 -0.23
N ASP A 212 14.64 1.85 -0.49
CA ASP A 212 13.63 1.52 0.49
C ASP A 212 13.72 0.07 0.97
N THR A 213 13.18 -0.20 2.15
CA THR A 213 13.06 -1.57 2.67
C THR A 213 11.63 -1.81 3.11
N ILE A 214 10.94 -2.76 2.47
CA ILE A 214 9.58 -3.19 2.83
C ILE A 214 9.66 -4.63 3.32
N THR A 215 9.31 -4.86 4.59
CA THR A 215 9.34 -6.22 5.17
C THR A 215 7.96 -6.62 5.71
N ALA A 216 7.30 -7.53 5.01
CA ALA A 216 6.10 -8.19 5.49
C ALA A 216 6.43 -9.46 6.29
N GLY A 217 5.73 -9.63 7.41
CA GLY A 217 5.84 -10.77 8.30
C GLY A 217 4.89 -11.91 7.94
N ASN A 218 4.94 -12.98 8.73
CA ASN A 218 3.99 -14.09 8.59
C ASN A 218 2.67 -13.81 9.34
N GLY A 219 1.62 -14.53 8.95
CA GLY A 219 0.27 -14.43 9.52
C GLY A 219 -0.60 -13.38 8.82
N LEU A 220 -0.13 -12.79 7.72
CA LEU A 220 -0.84 -11.77 6.94
C LEU A 220 -1.77 -12.38 5.89
N ALA A 221 -1.43 -13.57 5.34
CA ALA A 221 -2.20 -14.23 4.26
C ALA A 221 -3.72 -14.38 4.52
N ALA A 222 -4.15 -14.47 5.78
CA ALA A 222 -5.55 -14.60 6.16
C ALA A 222 -6.22 -13.27 6.56
N LEU A 223 -5.44 -12.19 6.61
CA LEU A 223 -5.85 -10.86 7.06
C LEU A 223 -5.91 -9.87 5.89
N ILE A 224 -4.90 -9.88 5.01
CA ILE A 224 -4.75 -8.85 3.99
C ILE A 224 -3.97 -9.41 2.78
N ALA A 225 -4.35 -8.97 1.58
CA ALA A 225 -3.58 -9.18 0.35
C ALA A 225 -2.62 -8.01 0.14
N LEU A 226 -1.37 -8.29 -0.24
CA LEU A 226 -0.33 -7.28 -0.37
C LEU A 226 0.00 -6.96 -1.83
N THR A 227 0.08 -5.66 -2.11
CA THR A 227 0.78 -5.13 -3.28
C THR A 227 1.87 -4.18 -2.79
N LEU A 228 3.13 -4.56 -3.00
CA LEU A 228 4.30 -3.83 -2.51
C LEU A 228 5.11 -3.32 -3.70
N ASP A 229 5.26 -2.01 -3.79
CA ASP A 229 5.95 -1.30 -4.87
C ASP A 229 7.11 -0.48 -4.30
N GLY A 230 8.35 -0.88 -4.65
CA GLY A 230 9.58 -0.19 -4.25
C GLY A 230 9.71 1.19 -4.89
N GLY A 231 9.37 1.28 -6.18
CA GLY A 231 9.42 2.53 -6.91
C GLY A 231 10.83 2.80 -7.45
N ALA A 232 11.41 3.96 -7.13
CA ALA A 232 12.69 4.37 -7.70
C ALA A 232 13.83 4.33 -6.68
N GLY A 233 14.82 3.47 -6.93
CA GLY A 233 16.02 3.32 -6.11
C GLY A 233 16.40 1.85 -6.04
N ASN A 234 17.30 1.47 -5.13
CA ASN A 234 17.66 0.07 -4.95
C ASN A 234 16.92 -0.46 -3.73
N ASP A 235 15.80 -1.10 -3.98
CA ASP A 235 14.85 -1.47 -2.96
C ASP A 235 15.06 -2.89 -2.45
N THR A 236 14.62 -3.15 -1.22
CA THR A 236 14.60 -4.49 -0.63
C THR A 236 13.19 -4.83 -0.18
N ILE A 237 12.57 -5.81 -0.83
CA ILE A 237 11.18 -6.20 -0.60
C ILE A 237 11.11 -7.64 -0.10
N THR A 238 10.34 -7.88 0.95
CA THR A 238 9.96 -9.22 1.42
C THR A 238 8.44 -9.31 1.53
N GLY A 239 7.81 -10.19 0.75
CA GLY A 239 6.34 -10.33 0.64
C GLY A 239 5.67 -11.01 1.83
N GLY A 240 6.38 -11.88 2.54
CA GLY A 240 5.91 -12.46 3.80
C GLY A 240 5.18 -13.78 3.59
N ASP A 241 3.90 -13.85 3.93
CA ASP A 241 3.03 -14.96 3.56
C ASP A 241 1.77 -14.47 2.85
N GLY A 242 1.34 -15.16 1.79
CA GLY A 242 0.23 -14.68 0.99
C GLY A 242 0.33 -15.14 -0.44
N ALA A 243 -0.47 -14.56 -1.31
CA ALA A 243 -0.18 -14.57 -2.73
C ALA A 243 -0.04 -13.10 -3.09
N ASP A 244 1.20 -12.62 -3.09
CA ASP A 244 1.49 -11.20 -3.08
C ASP A 244 1.92 -10.71 -4.46
N LEU A 245 1.68 -9.41 -4.72
CA LEU A 245 2.23 -8.71 -5.88
C LEU A 245 3.41 -7.86 -5.42
N LEU A 246 4.59 -8.16 -5.94
CA LEU A 246 5.84 -7.50 -5.58
C LEU A 246 6.40 -6.79 -6.80
N ILE A 247 6.68 -5.50 -6.68
CA ILE A 247 7.15 -4.64 -7.77
C ILE A 247 8.45 -3.99 -7.28
N GLY A 248 9.57 -4.28 -7.93
CA GLY A 248 10.85 -3.63 -7.63
C GLY A 248 10.80 -2.18 -8.09
N GLY A 249 10.76 -1.97 -9.40
CA GLY A 249 10.58 -0.65 -10.00
C GLY A 249 11.77 -0.28 -10.87
N SER A 250 12.48 0.79 -10.53
CA SER A 250 13.70 1.17 -11.24
C SER A 250 14.88 1.22 -10.30
N GLY A 251 16.01 0.66 -10.70
CA GLY A 251 17.21 0.51 -9.88
C GLY A 251 17.45 -0.97 -9.61
N ASN A 252 18.49 -1.29 -8.83
CA ASN A 252 18.86 -2.69 -8.63
C ASN A 252 18.17 -3.25 -7.38
N ASP A 253 17.06 -3.93 -7.57
CA ASP A 253 16.18 -4.36 -6.50
C ASP A 253 16.47 -5.78 -6.00
N ILE A 254 16.15 -6.01 -4.73
CA ILE A 254 16.21 -7.33 -4.09
C ILE A 254 14.81 -7.69 -3.61
N VAL A 255 14.20 -8.69 -4.26
CA VAL A 255 12.84 -9.13 -3.96
C VAL A 255 12.86 -10.57 -3.42
N THR A 256 12.19 -10.80 -2.29
CA THR A 256 11.93 -12.13 -1.74
C THR A 256 10.42 -12.32 -1.65
N GLY A 257 9.88 -13.32 -2.37
CA GLY A 257 8.45 -13.68 -2.32
C GLY A 257 8.01 -14.03 -0.90
N GLY A 258 8.62 -15.10 -0.39
CA GLY A 258 8.22 -15.68 0.89
C GLY A 258 7.21 -16.81 0.66
N ARG A 259 6.31 -17.01 1.62
CA ARG A 259 5.37 -18.13 1.58
C ARG A 259 4.18 -17.82 0.68
N GLY A 260 3.77 -18.86 -0.03
CA GLY A 260 2.62 -18.79 -0.93
C GLY A 260 3.08 -18.40 -2.33
N ASN A 261 2.14 -18.20 -3.24
CA ASN A 261 2.47 -18.15 -4.67
C ASN A 261 2.44 -16.71 -5.14
N ASP A 262 3.61 -16.12 -5.22
CA ASP A 262 3.75 -14.69 -5.44
C ASP A 262 3.93 -14.38 -6.93
N THR A 263 3.65 -13.13 -7.29
CA THR A 263 4.01 -12.57 -8.60
C THR A 263 4.97 -11.41 -8.38
N ALA A 264 6.17 -11.52 -8.94
CA ALA A 264 7.19 -10.49 -8.89
C ALA A 264 7.43 -9.87 -10.27
N LEU A 265 7.40 -8.53 -10.31
CA LEU A 265 7.80 -7.70 -11.45
C LEU A 265 9.04 -6.93 -11.01
N LEU A 266 10.23 -7.32 -11.47
CA LEU A 266 11.47 -6.78 -10.93
C LEU A 266 11.72 -5.35 -11.45
N GLY A 267 11.70 -5.16 -12.77
CA GLY A 267 11.57 -3.83 -13.36
C GLY A 267 12.71 -3.45 -14.29
N ASP A 268 13.22 -2.23 -14.13
CA ASP A 268 14.36 -1.72 -14.90
C ASP A 268 15.64 -1.86 -14.08
N ASP A 269 16.78 -2.07 -14.76
CA ASP A 269 18.12 -2.28 -14.20
C ASP A 269 18.34 -3.72 -13.66
N ASP A 270 19.44 -3.97 -12.92
CA ASP A 270 19.91 -5.33 -12.65
C ASP A 270 19.35 -5.86 -11.32
N ASP A 271 18.33 -6.72 -11.39
CA ASP A 271 17.58 -7.15 -10.22
C ASP A 271 17.94 -8.54 -9.68
N THR A 272 17.54 -8.80 -8.43
CA THR A 272 17.68 -10.11 -7.79
C THR A 272 16.37 -10.55 -7.15
N PHE A 273 15.84 -11.69 -7.61
CA PHE A 273 14.80 -12.43 -6.89
C PHE A 273 15.41 -13.55 -6.04
N ILE A 274 15.07 -13.60 -4.76
CA ILE A 274 15.56 -14.61 -3.81
C ILE A 274 14.42 -15.57 -3.46
N TRP A 275 14.69 -16.86 -3.60
CA TRP A 275 13.84 -17.94 -3.10
C TRP A 275 14.56 -18.69 -1.98
N ASN A 276 13.88 -18.91 -0.85
CA ASN A 276 14.41 -19.58 0.34
C ASN A 276 13.59 -20.83 0.73
N PRO A 277 14.18 -21.77 1.51
CA PRO A 277 13.44 -22.91 2.00
C PRO A 277 12.23 -22.51 2.86
N GLY A 278 11.05 -22.84 2.36
CA GLY A 278 9.78 -22.50 2.99
C GLY A 278 8.91 -21.59 2.13
N ASP A 279 9.51 -20.96 1.12
CA ASP A 279 8.83 -20.12 0.14
C ASP A 279 7.96 -20.97 -0.80
N GLY A 280 7.02 -20.32 -1.50
CA GLY A 280 6.08 -21.02 -2.39
C GLY A 280 6.51 -21.08 -3.85
N SER A 281 5.55 -21.17 -4.75
CA SER A 281 5.77 -21.30 -6.19
C SER A 281 5.43 -19.99 -6.89
N ASP A 282 6.46 -19.28 -7.35
CA ASP A 282 6.30 -17.89 -7.77
C ASP A 282 6.41 -17.73 -9.28
N THR A 283 5.77 -16.67 -9.78
CA THR A 283 5.94 -16.15 -11.13
C THR A 283 6.83 -14.92 -11.06
N VAL A 284 7.93 -14.91 -11.81
CA VAL A 284 8.90 -13.80 -11.76
C VAL A 284 9.16 -13.28 -13.17
N GLU A 285 8.99 -11.98 -13.34
CA GLU A 285 9.38 -11.22 -14.53
C GLU A 285 10.61 -10.37 -14.18
N GLY A 286 11.78 -10.71 -14.75
CA GLY A 286 13.00 -9.89 -14.60
C GLY A 286 12.88 -8.54 -15.30
N GLN A 287 12.19 -8.52 -16.45
CA GLN A 287 11.99 -7.33 -17.28
C GLN A 287 13.30 -6.81 -17.91
N ALA A 288 13.79 -5.63 -17.55
CA ALA A 288 14.81 -4.91 -18.32
C ALA A 288 16.13 -4.77 -17.58
N GLY A 289 17.03 -5.73 -17.75
CA GLY A 289 18.38 -5.61 -17.22
C GLY A 289 19.16 -6.89 -17.35
N SER A 290 19.98 -7.19 -16.36
CA SER A 290 20.62 -8.48 -16.17
C SER A 290 20.17 -9.10 -14.85
N ASP A 291 19.09 -9.86 -14.90
CA ASP A 291 18.38 -10.28 -13.69
C ASP A 291 18.86 -11.62 -13.17
N THR A 292 18.82 -11.78 -11.86
CA THR A 292 19.31 -12.97 -11.15
C THR A 292 18.24 -13.62 -10.28
N LEU A 293 17.97 -14.90 -10.52
CA LEU A 293 17.31 -15.75 -9.53
C LEU A 293 18.38 -16.33 -8.60
N VAL A 294 18.28 -16.06 -7.31
CA VAL A 294 19.02 -16.76 -6.25
C VAL A 294 18.09 -17.78 -5.60
N PHE A 295 18.28 -19.05 -5.93
CA PHE A 295 17.50 -20.15 -5.35
C PHE A 295 18.32 -20.87 -4.28
N ASN A 296 17.96 -20.67 -3.02
CA ASN A 296 18.58 -21.33 -1.87
C ASN A 296 17.88 -22.67 -1.58
N GLY A 297 18.57 -23.78 -1.84
CA GLY A 297 18.17 -25.13 -1.48
C GLY A 297 18.12 -25.36 0.03
N ALA A 298 17.73 -26.55 0.44
CA ALA A 298 17.67 -26.94 1.85
C ALA A 298 18.69 -28.03 2.16
N ASN A 299 19.07 -28.18 3.44
CA ASN A 299 20.00 -29.23 3.88
C ASN A 299 19.38 -30.65 3.89
N ILE A 300 18.89 -31.10 2.73
CA ILE A 300 18.23 -32.39 2.44
C ILE A 300 18.47 -32.73 0.97
N ALA A 301 18.29 -34.00 0.59
CA ALA A 301 18.39 -34.36 -0.84
C ALA A 301 17.24 -33.77 -1.65
N GLU A 302 17.57 -33.06 -2.73
CA GLU A 302 16.65 -32.38 -3.62
C GLU A 302 16.86 -32.81 -5.07
N ASN A 303 15.78 -32.89 -5.83
CA ASN A 303 15.83 -33.03 -7.27
C ASN A 303 15.38 -31.74 -7.94
N ILE A 304 16.33 -31.08 -8.60
CA ILE A 304 16.16 -29.82 -9.31
C ILE A 304 16.13 -30.08 -10.82
N ASP A 305 15.13 -29.54 -11.50
CA ASP A 305 15.00 -29.56 -12.96
C ASP A 305 14.80 -28.13 -13.47
N ILE A 306 15.73 -27.67 -14.31
CA ILE A 306 15.72 -26.35 -14.95
C ILE A 306 15.55 -26.59 -16.45
N SER A 307 14.46 -26.07 -17.03
CA SER A 307 14.11 -26.34 -18.43
C SER A 307 13.42 -25.16 -19.10
N ALA A 308 13.60 -25.01 -20.41
CA ALA A 308 12.79 -24.09 -21.19
C ALA A 308 11.31 -24.55 -21.24
N ASN A 309 10.40 -23.59 -21.14
CA ASN A 309 8.96 -23.72 -21.31
C ASN A 309 8.46 -22.62 -22.25
N GLY A 310 8.77 -22.76 -23.54
CA GLY A 310 8.61 -21.67 -24.50
C GLY A 310 9.74 -20.65 -24.35
N SER A 311 9.40 -19.36 -24.20
CA SER A 311 10.38 -18.30 -23.90
C SER A 311 10.74 -18.22 -22.42
N ARG A 312 9.99 -18.91 -21.55
CA ARG A 312 10.15 -18.88 -20.10
C ARG A 312 11.01 -20.04 -19.61
N VAL A 313 11.52 -19.95 -18.39
CA VAL A 313 12.16 -21.06 -17.68
C VAL A 313 11.19 -21.62 -16.65
N ARG A 314 11.03 -22.94 -16.68
CA ARG A 314 10.41 -23.69 -15.59
C ARG A 314 11.54 -24.27 -14.72
N PHE A 315 11.69 -23.74 -13.51
CA PHE A 315 12.57 -24.29 -12.47
C PHE A 315 11.70 -25.09 -11.50
N THR A 316 12.05 -26.35 -11.24
CA THR A 316 11.29 -27.18 -10.29
C THR A 316 12.18 -27.81 -9.24
N ARG A 317 11.59 -28.01 -8.06
CA ARG A 317 12.16 -28.73 -6.93
C ARG A 317 11.11 -29.73 -6.42
N ASP A 318 11.51 -30.99 -6.25
CA ASP A 318 10.62 -32.07 -5.83
C ASP A 318 10.11 -31.90 -4.39
N VAL A 319 10.96 -31.41 -3.49
CA VAL A 319 10.54 -31.08 -2.12
C VAL A 319 9.54 -29.94 -2.14
N ALA A 320 8.39 -30.17 -1.50
CA ALA A 320 7.23 -29.29 -1.50
C ALA A 320 6.60 -29.01 -2.88
N ASN A 321 7.03 -29.71 -3.93
CA ASN A 321 6.56 -29.54 -5.32
C ASN A 321 6.65 -28.09 -5.83
N ILE A 322 7.78 -27.43 -5.57
CA ILE A 322 7.98 -26.04 -5.98
C ILE A 322 8.16 -25.94 -7.49
N THR A 323 7.47 -24.98 -8.10
CA THR A 323 7.62 -24.63 -9.52
C THR A 323 7.74 -23.12 -9.63
N MET A 324 8.90 -22.64 -10.08
CA MET A 324 9.09 -21.23 -10.42
C MET A 324 8.85 -21.05 -11.93
N ASP A 325 8.08 -20.03 -12.28
CA ASP A 325 7.84 -19.63 -13.66
C ASP A 325 8.53 -18.30 -13.98
N LEU A 326 9.69 -18.39 -14.63
CA LEU A 326 10.62 -17.27 -14.77
C LEU A 326 10.66 -16.76 -16.20
N ASN A 327 10.64 -15.45 -16.38
CA ASN A 327 10.82 -14.79 -17.66
C ASN A 327 11.71 -13.56 -17.51
N GLY A 328 12.53 -13.26 -18.52
CA GLY A 328 13.52 -12.18 -18.40
C GLY A 328 14.64 -12.45 -17.40
N MET A 329 14.86 -13.70 -16.96
CA MET A 329 15.99 -14.01 -16.05
C MET A 329 17.23 -14.39 -16.84
N GLU A 330 18.31 -13.62 -16.71
CA GLU A 330 19.61 -13.91 -17.32
C GLU A 330 20.44 -14.93 -16.56
N THR A 331 20.39 -14.86 -15.23
CA THR A 331 21.22 -15.67 -14.34
C THR A 331 20.34 -16.48 -13.39
N ILE A 332 20.63 -17.78 -13.29
CA ILE A 332 20.09 -18.63 -12.23
C ILE A 332 21.27 -19.07 -11.36
N ALA A 333 21.28 -18.65 -10.10
CA ALA A 333 22.19 -19.11 -9.07
C ALA A 333 21.46 -20.09 -8.16
N PHE A 334 21.83 -21.37 -8.23
CA PHE A 334 21.33 -22.39 -7.32
C PHE A 334 22.38 -22.70 -6.25
N HIS A 335 21.99 -22.61 -4.98
CA HIS A 335 22.81 -23.01 -3.84
C HIS A 335 22.24 -24.28 -3.23
N ALA A 336 22.98 -25.39 -3.26
CA ALA A 336 22.54 -26.68 -2.73
C ALA A 336 22.34 -26.66 -1.20
N LEU A 337 23.26 -26.03 -0.46
CA LEU A 337 23.23 -25.88 1.01
C LEU A 337 23.26 -27.19 1.83
N GLY A 338 23.30 -28.36 1.18
CA GLY A 338 23.61 -29.68 1.73
C GLY A 338 22.54 -30.71 1.36
N GLY A 339 22.85 -32.00 1.42
CA GLY A 339 22.01 -33.04 0.83
C GLY A 339 22.74 -33.77 -0.28
N ALA A 340 22.14 -34.85 -0.77
CA ALA A 340 22.64 -35.52 -1.98
C ALA A 340 21.77 -35.06 -3.14
N ASP A 341 22.15 -33.94 -3.75
CA ASP A 341 21.28 -33.25 -4.68
C ASP A 341 21.46 -33.74 -6.11
N THR A 342 20.38 -33.72 -6.88
CA THR A 342 20.41 -33.97 -8.32
C THR A 342 19.95 -32.71 -9.03
N ILE A 343 20.87 -32.04 -9.72
CA ILE A 343 20.62 -30.80 -10.45
C ILE A 343 20.68 -31.08 -11.94
N THR A 344 19.53 -31.01 -12.61
CA THR A 344 19.42 -31.19 -14.06
C THR A 344 19.20 -29.85 -14.73
N VAL A 345 20.17 -29.41 -15.53
CA VAL A 345 20.07 -28.25 -16.42
C VAL A 345 19.85 -28.77 -17.83
N ASN A 346 18.65 -28.53 -18.36
CA ASN A 346 18.28 -28.93 -19.72
C ASN A 346 18.66 -27.85 -20.75
N ASP A 347 18.28 -28.09 -22.01
CA ASP A 347 18.39 -27.09 -23.06
C ASP A 347 17.49 -25.88 -22.73
N LEU A 348 18.12 -24.72 -22.54
CA LEU A 348 17.45 -23.45 -22.22
C LEU A 348 17.33 -22.54 -23.47
N THR A 349 17.60 -23.06 -24.67
CA THR A 349 17.44 -22.32 -25.92
C THR A 349 16.02 -21.77 -26.03
N GLY A 350 15.91 -20.47 -26.34
CA GLY A 350 14.64 -19.77 -26.45
C GLY A 350 14.28 -18.94 -25.22
N THR A 351 14.97 -19.14 -24.10
CA THR A 351 14.87 -18.30 -22.89
C THR A 351 15.97 -17.25 -22.84
N ASP A 352 15.89 -16.32 -21.89
CA ASP A 352 16.89 -15.27 -21.67
C ASP A 352 18.12 -15.73 -20.87
N VAL A 353 18.07 -16.93 -20.26
CA VAL A 353 19.15 -17.44 -19.40
C VAL A 353 20.45 -17.58 -20.19
N ARG A 354 21.48 -16.89 -19.69
CA ARG A 354 22.86 -16.92 -20.20
C ARG A 354 23.79 -17.69 -19.28
N GLN A 355 23.45 -17.77 -17.99
CA GLN A 355 24.30 -18.41 -16.99
C GLN A 355 23.47 -19.17 -15.96
N VAL A 356 23.87 -20.41 -15.69
CA VAL A 356 23.43 -21.18 -14.52
C VAL A 356 24.65 -21.43 -13.65
N THR A 357 24.66 -20.83 -12.45
CA THR A 357 25.70 -21.02 -11.44
C THR A 357 25.19 -22.02 -10.42
N ILE A 358 25.99 -23.04 -10.12
CA ILE A 358 25.65 -24.08 -9.16
C ILE A 358 26.71 -24.06 -8.06
N ASP A 359 26.30 -23.69 -6.85
CA ASP A 359 27.11 -23.83 -5.64
C ASP A 359 26.70 -25.11 -4.90
N LEU A 360 27.63 -26.06 -4.83
CA LEU A 360 27.47 -27.33 -4.12
C LEU A 360 27.94 -27.27 -2.66
N ALA A 361 28.33 -26.09 -2.18
CA ALA A 361 28.73 -25.93 -0.79
C ALA A 361 27.52 -26.04 0.15
N ALA A 362 27.76 -26.57 1.34
CA ALA A 362 26.82 -26.48 2.44
C ALA A 362 26.69 -25.03 2.95
N SER A 363 25.72 -24.76 3.83
CA SER A 363 25.48 -23.44 4.46
C SER A 363 26.69 -22.75 5.11
N GLY A 364 27.80 -23.46 5.36
CA GLY A 364 29.07 -22.90 5.86
C GLY A 364 30.19 -22.72 4.81
N GLY A 365 29.91 -22.91 3.51
CA GLY A 365 30.89 -22.82 2.42
C GLY A 365 31.80 -24.04 2.26
N ALA A 366 31.64 -25.06 3.10
CA ALA A 366 32.36 -26.34 3.00
C ALA A 366 31.44 -27.42 2.41
N GLY A 367 32.01 -28.49 1.85
CA GLY A 367 31.22 -29.67 1.47
C GLY A 367 30.63 -30.37 2.70
N ASP A 368 29.43 -30.92 2.56
CA ASP A 368 28.72 -31.66 3.61
C ASP A 368 29.05 -33.18 3.63
N GLY A 369 29.73 -33.67 2.59
CA GLY A 369 30.11 -35.07 2.45
C GLY A 369 29.04 -35.96 1.83
N ALA A 370 27.90 -35.39 1.43
CA ALA A 370 26.97 -36.01 0.51
C ALA A 370 27.46 -35.80 -0.94
N ALA A 371 26.97 -36.64 -1.85
CA ALA A 371 27.44 -36.64 -3.23
C ALA A 371 26.35 -36.06 -4.13
N ASP A 372 26.61 -34.87 -4.65
CA ASP A 372 25.74 -34.20 -5.61
C ASP A 372 25.97 -34.71 -7.03
N THR A 373 24.91 -34.67 -7.83
CA THR A 373 24.91 -35.02 -9.24
C THR A 373 24.45 -33.82 -10.05
N VAL A 374 25.35 -33.28 -10.88
CA VAL A 374 25.01 -32.22 -11.85
C VAL A 374 24.92 -32.84 -13.23
N ILE A 375 23.76 -32.72 -13.86
CA ILE A 375 23.46 -33.20 -15.22
C ILE A 375 23.23 -31.99 -16.11
N VAL A 376 24.07 -31.80 -17.13
CA VAL A 376 23.90 -30.73 -18.12
C VAL A 376 23.57 -31.35 -19.47
N ASN A 377 22.30 -31.29 -19.84
CA ASN A 377 21.82 -31.73 -21.16
C ASN A 377 21.97 -30.55 -22.11
N GLY A 378 23.21 -30.27 -22.51
CA GLY A 378 23.56 -29.12 -23.36
C GLY A 378 22.73 -29.06 -24.66
N THR A 379 22.67 -27.86 -25.23
CA THR A 379 21.93 -27.58 -26.47
C THR A 379 22.62 -28.26 -27.65
N ALA A 380 21.88 -28.56 -28.72
CA ALA A 380 22.46 -29.07 -29.97
C ALA A 380 23.17 -27.93 -30.74
N GLY A 381 24.27 -27.40 -30.21
CA GLY A 381 25.09 -26.39 -30.89
C GLY A 381 26.01 -25.62 -29.96
N ALA A 382 27.29 -25.97 -29.98
CA ALA A 382 28.39 -25.11 -29.53
C ALA A 382 29.30 -24.80 -30.73
#